data_AF-C4XHW9-F1
#
_entry.id   AF-C4XHW9-F1
#
_cell.length_a   1.000
_cell.length_b   1.000
_cell.length_c   1.000
_cell.angle_alpha   90.00
_cell.angle_beta   90.00
_cell.angle_gamma   90.00
#
_symmetry.space_group_name_H-M   'P 1'
#
loop_
_entity.id
_entity.type
_entity.pdbx_description
1 polymer ?
#
loop_
_entity_poly.entity_id
_entity_poly.type
_entity_poly.pdbx_seq_one_letter_code
_entity_poly.pdbx_strand_id
1 'polypeptide(L)'
;MNIKSFLTYLKKHFNAKNENELATKLNISQANFSQWKNTENIPHTSIANILNCSLKNYAENCIKSIIEFHPINCVGDSNLRFLNKNDPQNNVIIQELEKHKGVYTFYDSYGKLIYVGKTKQQVLYKEMTTAFNKESKHLFMWCVDHHCNQALTTNKQIRKKYVYLHDIAKYFSAYRVETKLIDVVEALLIRVSANNNINIKMETLSGIYPPACKTNKRPRLSFTGRRGPSCTLFLQH
;
A
#
# COMPACT_ATOMS: atom_id res chain seq x y z
N MET A 1 -26.98 -18.13 29.50
CA MET A 1 -27.60 -17.49 28.32
C MET A 1 -28.16 -18.59 27.44
N ASN A 2 -29.47 -18.59 27.18
CA ASN A 2 -30.12 -19.64 26.41
C ASN A 2 -29.55 -19.70 24.99
N ILE A 3 -29.11 -20.88 24.54
CA ILE A 3 -28.41 -20.98 23.26
C ILE A 3 -29.32 -20.77 22.05
N LYS A 4 -30.60 -21.18 22.15
CA LYS A 4 -31.56 -21.07 21.04
C LYS A 4 -31.90 -19.62 20.76
N SER A 5 -32.10 -18.81 21.80
CA SER A 5 -32.31 -17.37 21.64
C SER A 5 -31.06 -16.68 21.09
N PHE A 6 -29.87 -17.05 21.56
CA PHE A 6 -28.61 -16.50 21.05
C PHE A 6 -28.36 -16.84 19.58
N LEU A 7 -28.52 -18.10 19.18
CA LEU A 7 -28.36 -18.50 17.77
C LEU A 7 -29.37 -17.80 16.86
N THR A 8 -30.61 -17.61 17.33
CA THR A 8 -31.63 -16.84 16.59
C THR A 8 -31.21 -15.38 16.41
N TYR A 9 -30.68 -14.75 17.47
CA TYR A 9 -30.13 -13.41 17.40
C TYR A 9 -28.96 -13.32 16.41
N LEU A 10 -28.01 -14.26 16.47
CA LEU A 10 -26.86 -14.29 15.56
C LEU A 10 -27.29 -14.51 14.10
N LYS A 11 -28.25 -15.41 13.82
CA LYS A 11 -28.78 -15.59 12.45
C LYS A 11 -29.32 -14.29 11.89
N LYS A 12 -30.08 -13.52 12.70
CA LYS A 12 -30.62 -12.22 12.31
C LYS A 12 -29.52 -11.18 12.12
N HIS A 13 -28.61 -11.06 13.08
CA HIS A 13 -27.53 -10.07 13.05
C HIS A 13 -26.56 -10.28 11.87
N PHE A 14 -26.20 -11.53 11.60
CA PHE A 14 -25.30 -11.89 10.49
C PHE A 14 -26.01 -12.16 9.17
N ASN A 15 -27.34 -11.96 9.10
CA ASN A 15 -28.17 -12.24 7.93
C ASN A 15 -27.87 -13.62 7.32
N ALA A 16 -27.82 -14.66 8.15
CA ALA A 16 -27.54 -16.02 7.73
C ALA A 16 -28.84 -16.77 7.46
N LYS A 17 -28.99 -17.34 6.26
CA LYS A 17 -30.21 -18.04 5.83
C LYS A 17 -30.37 -19.39 6.50
N ASN A 18 -29.24 -20.07 6.74
CA ASN A 18 -29.21 -21.38 7.36
C ASN A 18 -28.04 -21.48 8.35
N GLU A 19 -28.01 -22.59 9.07
CA GLU A 19 -27.05 -22.82 10.15
C GLU A 19 -25.65 -23.09 9.64
N ASN A 20 -25.54 -23.72 8.47
CA ASN A 20 -24.25 -23.93 7.84
C ASN A 20 -23.62 -22.59 7.47
N GLU A 21 -24.41 -21.67 6.92
CA GLU A 21 -23.95 -20.31 6.62
C GLU A 21 -23.53 -19.56 7.90
N LEU A 22 -24.30 -19.69 8.99
CA LEU A 22 -23.93 -19.08 10.26
C LEU A 22 -22.65 -19.71 10.84
N ALA A 23 -22.51 -21.03 10.81
CA ALA A 23 -21.33 -21.74 11.28
C ALA A 23 -20.08 -21.32 10.50
N THR A 24 -20.19 -21.20 9.17
CA THR A 24 -19.11 -20.67 8.31
C THR A 24 -18.75 -19.23 8.67
N LYS A 25 -19.75 -18.36 8.88
CA LYS A 25 -19.52 -16.95 9.26
C LYS A 25 -18.85 -16.81 10.63
N LEU A 26 -19.17 -17.69 11.57
CA LEU A 26 -18.57 -17.74 12.91
C LEU A 26 -17.25 -18.54 12.93
N ASN A 27 -16.88 -19.18 11.82
CA ASN A 27 -15.73 -20.06 11.68
C ASN A 27 -15.72 -21.21 12.70
N ILE A 28 -16.88 -21.87 12.85
CA ILE A 28 -17.08 -23.02 13.75
C ILE A 28 -17.41 -24.25 12.90
N SER A 29 -16.90 -25.43 13.29
CA SER A 29 -17.27 -26.68 12.62
C SER A 29 -18.75 -27.02 12.81
N GLN A 30 -19.35 -27.67 11.82
CA GLN A 30 -20.75 -28.11 11.89
C GLN A 30 -21.00 -29.10 13.05
N ALA A 31 -19.97 -29.87 13.43
CA ALA A 31 -20.00 -30.77 14.59
C ALA A 31 -20.13 -29.99 15.90
N ASN A 32 -19.29 -28.96 16.10
CA ASN A 32 -19.36 -28.10 17.28
C ASN A 32 -20.69 -27.34 17.33
N PHE A 33 -21.17 -26.87 16.17
CA PHE A 33 -22.46 -26.19 16.08
C PHE A 33 -23.64 -27.11 16.44
N SER A 34 -23.59 -28.38 16.05
CA SER A 34 -24.59 -29.39 16.43
C SER A 34 -24.55 -29.70 17.92
N GLN A 35 -23.36 -29.79 18.51
CA GLN A 35 -23.18 -30.01 19.94
C GLN A 35 -23.79 -28.88 20.77
N TRP A 36 -23.67 -27.64 20.29
CA TRP A 36 -24.26 -26.47 20.94
C TRP A 36 -25.78 -26.51 21.01
N LYS A 37 -26.45 -27.09 20.01
CA LYS A 37 -27.91 -27.24 20.04
C LYS A 37 -28.42 -28.14 21.16
N ASN A 38 -27.59 -29.12 21.54
CA ASN A 38 -27.94 -30.11 22.55
C ASN A 38 -27.68 -29.60 23.98
N THR A 39 -27.03 -28.45 24.11
CA THR A 39 -26.81 -27.77 25.40
C THR A 39 -27.87 -26.70 25.65
N GLU A 40 -28.29 -26.53 26.90
CA GLU A 40 -29.29 -25.51 27.28
C GLU A 40 -28.67 -24.10 27.34
N ASN A 41 -27.43 -24.02 27.81
CA ASN A 41 -26.64 -22.81 27.92
C ASN A 41 -25.38 -22.90 27.05
N ILE A 42 -24.91 -21.77 26.54
CA ILE A 42 -23.65 -21.69 25.79
C ILE A 42 -22.47 -21.95 26.74
N PRO A 43 -21.62 -22.94 26.44
CA PRO A 43 -20.39 -23.13 27.22
C PRO A 43 -19.49 -21.88 27.15
N HIS A 44 -18.93 -21.45 28.27
CA HIS A 44 -18.00 -20.30 28.29
C HIS A 44 -16.80 -20.50 27.37
N THR A 45 -16.30 -21.74 27.28
CA THR A 45 -15.23 -22.15 26.36
C THR A 45 -15.60 -21.93 24.90
N SER A 46 -16.86 -22.17 24.53
CA SER A 46 -17.36 -21.90 23.18
C SER A 46 -17.32 -20.42 22.83
N ILE A 47 -17.70 -19.55 23.76
CA ILE A 47 -17.64 -18.09 23.56
C ILE A 47 -16.18 -17.64 23.39
N ALA A 48 -15.29 -18.10 24.27
CA ALA A 48 -13.86 -17.80 24.18
C ALA A 48 -13.26 -18.27 22.84
N ASN A 49 -13.64 -19.48 22.39
CA ASN A 49 -13.19 -20.03 21.11
C ASN A 49 -13.68 -19.21 19.91
N ILE A 50 -14.95 -18.76 19.90
CA ILE A 50 -15.46 -17.87 18.85
C ILE A 50 -14.66 -16.58 18.81
N LEU A 51 -14.43 -15.95 19.96
CA LEU A 51 -13.68 -14.69 20.03
C LEU A 51 -12.25 -14.88 19.51
N ASN A 52 -11.57 -15.94 19.93
CA ASN A 52 -10.22 -16.26 19.44
C ASN A 52 -10.20 -16.54 17.93
N CYS A 53 -11.14 -17.34 17.42
CA CYS A 53 -11.27 -17.61 15.99
C CYS A 53 -11.55 -16.33 15.19
N SER A 54 -12.40 -15.44 15.72
CA SER A 54 -12.74 -14.16 15.08
C SER A 54 -11.52 -13.23 15.03
N LEU A 55 -10.77 -13.12 16.13
CA LEU A 55 -9.54 -12.30 16.19
C LEU A 55 -8.48 -12.83 15.22
N LYS A 56 -8.26 -14.15 15.20
CA LYS A 56 -7.32 -14.79 14.28
C LYS A 56 -7.73 -14.58 12.82
N ASN A 57 -8.99 -14.82 12.50
CA ASN A 57 -9.51 -14.62 11.14
C ASN A 57 -9.44 -13.14 10.72
N TYR A 58 -9.72 -12.22 11.63
CA TYR A 58 -9.55 -10.80 11.38
C TYR A 58 -8.08 -10.48 11.06
N ALA A 59 -7.14 -10.91 11.91
CA ALA A 59 -5.71 -10.69 11.69
C ALA A 59 -5.21 -11.26 10.35
N GLU A 60 -5.64 -12.47 9.98
CA GLU A 60 -5.28 -13.14 8.72
C GLU A 60 -5.89 -12.49 7.47
N ASN A 61 -7.00 -11.75 7.62
CA ASN A 61 -7.69 -11.10 6.50
C ASN A 61 -7.52 -9.58 6.47
N CYS A 62 -6.91 -8.98 7.49
CA CYS A 62 -6.67 -7.55 7.57
C CYS A 62 -5.84 -7.03 6.39
N ILE A 63 -4.86 -7.81 5.95
CA ILE A 63 -3.97 -7.47 4.85
C ILE A 63 -3.75 -8.75 4.05
N LYS A 64 -4.04 -8.73 2.75
CA LYS A 64 -3.60 -9.80 1.82
C LYS A 64 -3.01 -9.21 0.56
N SER A 65 -1.96 -9.84 0.05
CA SER A 65 -1.46 -9.54 -1.28
C SER A 65 -2.51 -9.93 -2.32
N ILE A 66 -2.72 -9.05 -3.30
CA ILE A 66 -3.42 -9.38 -4.54
C ILE A 66 -2.35 -9.80 -5.55
N ILE A 67 -1.30 -8.98 -5.65
CA ILE A 67 -0.18 -9.23 -6.55
C ILE A 67 1.08 -8.52 -6.06
N GLU A 68 2.24 -9.11 -6.34
CA GLU A 68 3.53 -8.60 -5.89
C GLU A 68 4.53 -8.56 -7.05
N PHE A 69 5.23 -7.43 -7.19
CA PHE A 69 6.28 -7.19 -8.20
C PHE A 69 5.86 -7.59 -9.61
N HIS A 70 4.61 -7.32 -9.98
CA HIS A 70 4.12 -7.65 -11.31
C HIS A 70 4.68 -6.66 -12.34
N PRO A 71 5.27 -7.16 -13.44
CA PRO A 71 5.82 -6.30 -14.47
C PRO A 71 4.72 -5.50 -15.16
N ILE A 72 5.01 -4.24 -15.48
CA ILE A 72 4.07 -3.37 -16.19
C ILE A 72 4.65 -2.90 -17.51
N ASN A 73 3.76 -2.88 -18.49
CA ASN A 73 4.03 -2.27 -19.78
C ASN A 73 3.03 -1.13 -19.96
N CYS A 74 3.55 0.04 -20.29
CA CYS A 74 2.73 1.22 -20.53
C CYS A 74 1.94 1.03 -21.83
N VAL A 75 0.61 1.17 -21.77
CA VAL A 75 -0.27 0.98 -22.94
C VAL A 75 -1.26 2.15 -23.08
N GLY A 76 -1.37 2.71 -24.28
CA GLY A 76 -2.28 3.80 -24.65
C GLY A 76 -1.55 5.05 -25.13
N ASP A 77 -2.30 6.06 -25.54
CA ASP A 77 -1.73 7.32 -26.08
C ASP A 77 -1.91 8.52 -25.12
N SER A 78 -3.13 8.73 -24.59
CA SER A 78 -3.46 9.90 -23.75
C SER A 78 -3.85 9.57 -22.31
N ASN A 79 -4.35 8.35 -22.07
CA ASN A 79 -4.65 7.82 -20.74
C ASN A 79 -3.89 6.50 -20.57
N LEU A 80 -2.63 6.61 -20.17
CA LEU A 80 -1.74 5.47 -20.10
C LEU A 80 -2.21 4.51 -19.01
N ARG A 81 -2.22 3.23 -19.35
CA ARG A 81 -2.54 2.14 -18.42
C ARG A 81 -1.27 1.36 -18.15
N PHE A 82 -1.12 0.93 -16.90
CA PHE A 82 -0.02 0.07 -16.48
C PHE A 82 -0.28 -1.42 -16.77
N LEU A 83 -1.50 -1.77 -17.21
CA LEU A 83 -1.87 -3.13 -17.62
C LEU A 83 -2.69 -3.10 -18.93
N ASN A 84 -2.44 -4.09 -19.80
CA ASN A 84 -3.20 -4.27 -21.03
C ASN A 84 -4.49 -5.07 -20.76
N LYS A 85 -5.66 -4.45 -20.93
CA LYS A 85 -6.96 -5.13 -20.75
C LYS A 85 -7.20 -6.27 -21.75
N ASN A 86 -6.53 -6.26 -22.90
CA ASN A 86 -6.71 -7.29 -23.94
C ASN A 86 -5.91 -8.57 -23.62
N ASP A 87 -4.98 -8.50 -22.67
CA ASP A 87 -4.27 -9.69 -22.20
C ASP A 87 -5.12 -10.42 -21.15
N PRO A 88 -5.41 -11.73 -21.31
CA PRO A 88 -6.28 -12.46 -20.39
C PRO A 88 -5.78 -12.49 -18.94
N GLN A 89 -4.46 -12.60 -18.72
CA GLN A 89 -3.89 -12.65 -17.37
C GLN A 89 -4.05 -11.30 -16.68
N ASN A 90 -3.71 -10.23 -17.39
CA ASN A 90 -3.90 -8.86 -16.91
C ASN A 90 -5.37 -8.56 -16.62
N ASN A 91 -6.30 -9.05 -17.45
CA ASN A 91 -7.73 -8.82 -17.22
C ASN A 91 -8.20 -9.43 -15.90
N VAL A 92 -7.74 -10.63 -15.53
CA VAL A 92 -8.04 -11.25 -14.23
C VAL A 92 -7.51 -10.38 -13.08
N ILE A 93 -6.28 -9.87 -13.20
CA ILE A 93 -5.67 -8.98 -12.19
C ILE A 93 -6.49 -7.69 -12.07
N ILE A 94 -6.86 -7.08 -13.19
CA ILE A 94 -7.65 -5.85 -13.23
C ILE A 94 -8.99 -6.07 -12.53
N GLN A 95 -9.70 -7.16 -12.84
CA GLN A 95 -10.97 -7.49 -12.19
C GLN A 95 -10.81 -7.64 -10.68
N GLU A 96 -9.71 -8.21 -10.21
CA GLU A 96 -9.46 -8.38 -8.77
C GLU A 96 -9.13 -7.05 -8.07
N LEU A 97 -8.37 -6.17 -8.74
CA LEU A 97 -8.09 -4.81 -8.27
C LEU A 97 -9.33 -3.91 -8.29
N GLU A 98 -10.28 -4.12 -9.20
CA GLU A 98 -11.52 -3.35 -9.29
C GLU A 98 -12.53 -3.70 -8.16
N LYS A 99 -12.36 -4.84 -7.48
CA LYS A 99 -13.19 -5.26 -6.34
C LYS A 99 -12.72 -4.72 -5.00
N HIS A 100 -11.44 -4.38 -4.88
CA HIS A 100 -10.79 -4.18 -3.59
C HIS A 100 -10.29 -2.76 -3.36
N LYS A 101 -10.20 -2.41 -2.08
CA LYS A 101 -9.49 -1.24 -1.55
C LYS A 101 -8.24 -1.70 -0.80
N GLY A 102 -7.23 -0.85 -0.76
CA GLY A 102 -6.06 -1.05 0.09
C GLY A 102 -4.92 -0.12 -0.25
N VAL A 103 -3.72 -0.68 -0.33
CA VAL A 103 -2.47 0.06 -0.61
C VAL A 103 -1.78 -0.53 -1.82
N TYR A 104 -1.01 0.29 -2.51
CA TYR A 104 -0.25 -0.12 -3.69
C TYR A 104 1.08 0.60 -3.75
N THR A 105 1.98 0.00 -4.52
CA THR A 105 3.37 0.41 -4.66
C THR A 105 3.81 0.29 -6.11
N PHE A 106 4.62 1.23 -6.58
CA PHE A 106 5.30 1.14 -7.87
C PHE A 106 6.80 1.12 -7.66
N TYR A 107 7.49 0.37 -8.51
CA TYR A 107 8.93 0.14 -8.48
C TYR A 107 9.56 0.46 -9.84
N ASP A 108 10.82 0.89 -9.83
CA ASP A 108 11.62 1.05 -11.05
C ASP A 108 12.20 -0.29 -11.55
N SER A 109 13.04 -0.25 -12.58
CA SER A 109 13.70 -1.44 -13.15
C SER A 109 14.65 -2.16 -12.19
N TYR A 110 15.14 -1.50 -11.14
CA TYR A 110 16.01 -2.09 -10.13
C TYR A 110 15.23 -2.65 -8.93
N GLY A 111 13.89 -2.61 -8.98
CA GLY A 111 13.05 -3.01 -7.85
C GLY A 111 13.03 -1.97 -6.73
N LYS A 112 13.49 -0.73 -6.98
CA LYS A 112 13.45 0.35 -5.98
C LYS A 112 12.05 0.92 -5.90
N LEU A 113 11.53 1.05 -4.68
CA LEU A 113 10.22 1.65 -4.45
C LEU A 113 10.21 3.15 -4.77
N ILE A 114 9.44 3.54 -5.78
CA ILE A 114 9.37 4.93 -6.28
C ILE A 114 8.08 5.64 -5.89
N TYR A 115 7.02 4.89 -5.56
CA TYR A 115 5.73 5.46 -5.17
C TYR A 115 4.97 4.54 -4.23
N VAL A 116 4.32 5.13 -3.23
CA VAL A 116 3.34 4.47 -2.35
C VAL A 116 2.03 5.23 -2.40
N GLY A 117 0.96 4.51 -2.68
CA GLY A 117 -0.39 5.04 -2.71
C GLY A 117 -1.38 4.19 -1.93
N LYS A 118 -2.57 4.75 -1.71
CA LYS A 118 -3.67 4.12 -0.98
C LYS A 118 -5.00 4.47 -1.62
N THR A 119 -6.01 3.67 -1.34
CA THR A 119 -7.38 3.93 -1.81
C THR A 119 -8.32 4.11 -0.62
N LYS A 120 -9.07 5.22 -0.58
CA LYS A 120 -10.16 5.42 0.39
C LYS A 120 -11.52 5.46 -0.28
N GLN A 121 -11.66 6.36 -1.25
CA GLN A 121 -12.93 6.59 -1.94
C GLN A 121 -13.07 5.65 -3.14
N GLN A 122 -12.01 5.51 -3.94
CA GLN A 122 -11.97 4.67 -5.13
C GLN A 122 -11.49 3.24 -4.82
N VAL A 123 -11.54 2.36 -5.83
CA VAL A 123 -10.97 1.01 -5.82
C VAL A 123 -9.53 1.05 -6.36
N LEU A 124 -8.73 0.01 -6.07
CA LEU A 124 -7.29 -0.04 -6.38
C LEU A 124 -7.00 0.32 -7.84
N TYR A 125 -7.62 -0.36 -8.79
CA TYR A 125 -7.29 -0.16 -10.20
C TYR A 125 -7.49 1.29 -10.69
N LYS A 126 -8.60 1.93 -10.28
CA LYS A 126 -8.92 3.31 -10.68
C LYS A 126 -7.92 4.30 -10.12
N GLU A 127 -7.68 4.24 -8.80
CA GLU A 127 -6.74 5.13 -8.13
C GLU A 127 -5.31 4.94 -8.67
N MET A 128 -4.89 3.70 -8.87
CA MET A 128 -3.57 3.39 -9.44
C MET A 128 -3.41 3.97 -10.84
N THR A 129 -4.44 3.84 -11.70
CA THR A 129 -4.39 4.40 -13.07
C THR A 129 -4.31 5.93 -13.02
N THR A 130 -5.04 6.58 -12.12
CA THR A 130 -4.95 8.03 -11.92
C THR A 130 -3.57 8.44 -11.42
N ALA A 131 -3.01 7.74 -10.44
CA ALA A 131 -1.67 8.02 -9.92
C ALA A 131 -0.57 7.77 -10.96
N PHE A 132 -0.73 6.75 -11.80
CA PHE A 132 0.21 6.41 -12.88
C PHE A 132 0.38 7.54 -13.90
N ASN A 133 -0.70 8.28 -14.18
CA ASN A 133 -0.73 9.42 -15.10
C ASN A 133 -0.46 10.78 -14.41
N LYS A 134 -0.21 10.78 -13.09
CA LYS A 134 -0.04 12.03 -12.36
C LYS A 134 1.39 12.56 -12.52
N GLU A 135 1.50 13.82 -12.91
CA GLU A 135 2.78 14.52 -12.89
C GLU A 135 3.27 14.65 -11.44
N SER A 136 4.47 14.15 -11.17
CA SER A 136 5.09 14.30 -9.87
C SER A 136 6.19 15.34 -9.94
N LYS A 137 5.99 16.45 -9.24
CA LYS A 137 7.00 17.52 -9.08
C LYS A 137 8.26 17.08 -8.34
N HIS A 138 8.29 15.83 -7.86
CA HIS A 138 9.38 15.28 -7.06
C HIS A 138 10.08 14.11 -7.73
N LEU A 139 9.46 13.51 -8.76
CA LEU A 139 10.12 12.49 -9.56
C LEU A 139 10.91 13.19 -10.65
N PHE A 140 12.22 13.00 -10.62
CA PHE A 140 13.11 13.50 -11.64
C PHE A 140 14.19 12.48 -11.93
N MET A 141 14.71 12.54 -13.15
CA MET A 141 15.91 11.82 -13.56
C MET A 141 16.94 12.83 -14.05
N TRP A 142 18.20 12.49 -13.82
CA TRP A 142 19.30 13.18 -14.45
C TRP A 142 19.45 12.63 -15.87
N CYS A 143 19.15 13.46 -16.84
CA CYS A 143 19.29 13.11 -18.25
C CYS A 143 20.49 13.84 -18.84
N VAL A 144 21.13 13.16 -19.77
CA VAL A 144 22.05 13.79 -20.72
C VAL A 144 21.31 13.89 -22.04
N ASP A 145 21.37 15.05 -22.67
CA ASP A 145 20.74 15.25 -23.97
C ASP A 145 21.60 14.61 -25.07
N HIS A 146 21.10 13.52 -25.66
CA HIS A 146 21.72 12.83 -26.77
C HIS A 146 20.92 13.13 -28.05
N HIS A 147 21.12 14.32 -28.62
CA HIS A 147 20.69 14.58 -29.99
C HIS A 147 21.33 13.51 -30.90
N CYS A 148 20.52 12.70 -31.57
CA CYS A 148 20.99 11.43 -32.17
C CYS A 148 21.96 11.58 -33.37
N ASN A 149 22.32 12.81 -33.75
CA ASN A 149 23.10 13.11 -34.95
C ASN A 149 24.41 13.89 -34.70
N GLN A 150 24.85 14.09 -33.44
CA GLN A 150 26.10 14.80 -33.16
C GLN A 150 27.16 13.87 -32.59
N ALA A 151 28.36 13.93 -33.18
CA ALA A 151 29.55 13.19 -32.78
C ALA A 151 29.82 13.31 -31.27
N LEU A 152 30.49 12.30 -30.72
CA LEU A 152 30.84 12.06 -29.31
C LEU A 152 31.73 13.13 -28.63
N THR A 153 31.70 14.37 -29.10
CA THR A 153 32.64 15.42 -28.74
C THR A 153 31.92 16.62 -28.15
N THR A 154 31.85 16.68 -26.83
CA THR A 154 31.91 17.86 -25.91
C THR A 154 31.24 17.55 -24.57
N ASN A 155 31.66 18.23 -23.50
CA ASN A 155 31.12 18.16 -22.15
C ASN A 155 29.59 18.35 -22.14
N LYS A 156 28.84 17.25 -22.14
CA LYS A 156 27.38 17.30 -22.16
C LYS A 156 26.85 17.77 -20.80
N GLN A 157 25.94 18.73 -20.83
CA GLN A 157 25.31 19.23 -19.60
C GLN A 157 24.32 18.19 -19.08
N ILE A 158 24.56 17.73 -17.84
CA ILE A 158 23.61 16.91 -17.10
C ILE A 158 22.46 17.82 -16.65
N ARG A 159 21.22 17.49 -17.05
CA ARG A 159 20.02 18.27 -16.71
C ARG A 159 19.03 17.42 -15.93
N LYS A 160 18.32 18.09 -15.02
CA LYS A 160 17.23 17.49 -14.24
C LYS A 160 15.94 17.55 -15.07
N LYS A 161 15.39 16.38 -15.43
CA LYS A 161 14.11 16.27 -16.12
C LYS A 161 13.06 15.71 -15.16
N TYR A 162 11.96 16.42 -14.98
CA TYR A 162 10.80 15.92 -14.24
C TYR A 162 10.07 14.89 -15.09
N VAL A 163 9.64 13.80 -14.45
CA VAL A 163 9.07 12.64 -15.14
C VAL A 163 7.80 12.18 -14.45
N TYR A 164 6.93 11.56 -15.24
CA TYR A 164 5.72 10.93 -14.74
C TYR A 164 6.05 9.56 -14.14
N LEU A 165 5.13 9.04 -13.35
CA LEU A 165 5.29 7.71 -12.78
C LEU A 165 5.36 6.64 -13.88
N HIS A 166 4.57 6.81 -14.95
CA HIS A 166 4.58 5.91 -16.11
C HIS A 166 5.89 5.88 -16.89
N ASP A 167 6.75 6.90 -16.76
CA ASP A 167 8.04 6.93 -17.46
C ASP A 167 9.08 6.00 -16.81
N ILE A 168 8.95 5.79 -15.49
CA ILE A 168 9.98 5.12 -14.68
C ILE A 168 9.51 3.81 -14.06
N ALA A 169 8.21 3.64 -13.84
CA ALA A 169 7.68 2.46 -13.20
C ALA A 169 7.78 1.23 -14.12
N LYS A 170 8.29 0.13 -13.57
CA LYS A 170 8.45 -1.17 -14.26
C LYS A 170 7.76 -2.31 -13.55
N TYR A 171 7.52 -2.19 -12.25
CA TYR A 171 6.72 -3.17 -11.50
C TYR A 171 5.72 -2.49 -10.58
N PHE A 172 4.69 -3.22 -10.17
CA PHE A 172 3.81 -2.81 -9.08
C PHE A 172 3.47 -3.97 -8.13
N SER A 173 3.13 -3.63 -6.89
CA SER A 173 2.49 -4.55 -5.94
C SER A 173 1.24 -3.90 -5.38
N ALA A 174 0.21 -4.70 -5.14
CA ALA A 174 -1.06 -4.23 -4.59
C ALA A 174 -1.57 -5.20 -3.52
N TYR A 175 -2.10 -4.61 -2.45
CA TYR A 175 -2.57 -5.33 -1.27
C TYR A 175 -4.00 -4.88 -0.97
N ARG A 176 -4.91 -5.85 -0.77
CA ARG A 176 -6.19 -5.55 -0.15
C ARG A 176 -5.95 -5.33 1.34
N VAL A 177 -6.49 -4.24 1.87
CA VAL A 177 -6.32 -3.86 3.27
C VAL A 177 -7.68 -3.48 3.83
N GLU A 178 -7.97 -3.95 5.04
CA GLU A 178 -9.16 -3.57 5.77
C GLU A 178 -9.22 -2.04 5.89
N THR A 179 -10.39 -1.46 5.62
CA THR A 179 -10.58 -0.02 5.41
C THR A 179 -10.01 0.85 6.54
N LYS A 180 -10.13 0.38 7.79
CA LYS A 180 -9.62 1.06 8.99
C LYS A 180 -8.09 1.05 9.10
N LEU A 181 -7.40 0.13 8.43
CA LEU A 181 -5.95 -0.03 8.50
C LEU A 181 -5.22 0.60 7.32
N ILE A 182 -5.92 1.02 6.26
CA ILE A 182 -5.32 1.55 5.03
C ILE A 182 -4.33 2.70 5.32
N ASP A 183 -4.72 3.66 6.15
CA ASP A 183 -3.86 4.79 6.51
C ASP A 183 -2.62 4.37 7.29
N VAL A 184 -2.79 3.44 8.23
CA VAL A 184 -1.70 2.95 9.08
C VAL A 184 -0.69 2.21 8.22
N VAL A 185 -1.16 1.34 7.33
CA VAL A 185 -0.29 0.55 6.43
C VAL A 185 0.42 1.45 5.41
N GLU A 186 -0.27 2.41 4.78
CA GLU A 186 0.39 3.36 3.88
C GLU A 186 1.50 4.13 4.62
N ALA A 187 1.18 4.64 5.81
CA ALA A 187 2.12 5.42 6.58
C ALA A 187 3.30 4.57 7.10
N LEU A 188 3.10 3.27 7.33
CA LEU A 188 4.18 2.32 7.62
C LEU A 188 5.07 2.11 6.39
N LEU A 189 4.48 1.83 5.22
CA LEU A 189 5.21 1.63 3.97
C LEU A 189 6.06 2.85 3.60
N ILE A 190 5.51 4.06 3.78
CA ILE A 190 6.24 5.31 3.58
C ILE A 190 7.45 5.41 4.52
N ARG A 191 7.31 5.03 5.80
CA ARG A 191 8.37 5.15 6.81
C ARG A 191 9.47 4.09 6.71
N VAL A 192 9.10 2.86 6.38
CA VAL A 192 10.06 1.76 6.19
C VAL A 192 10.89 1.98 4.92
N SER A 193 10.32 2.68 3.94
CA SER A 193 10.98 2.98 2.69
C SER A 193 11.91 4.18 2.86
N ALA A 194 13.18 3.92 3.15
CA ALA A 194 14.23 4.92 3.22
C ALA A 194 14.58 5.48 1.82
N ASN A 195 13.63 6.15 1.17
CA ASN A 195 13.79 6.69 -0.19
C ASN A 195 13.48 8.17 -0.23
N ASN A 196 14.42 8.96 -0.77
CA ASN A 196 14.34 10.42 -0.85
C ASN A 196 13.03 10.94 -1.46
N ASN A 197 12.44 10.21 -2.42
CA ASN A 197 11.21 10.62 -3.09
C ASN A 197 9.94 10.36 -2.26
N ILE A 198 9.99 9.40 -1.34
CA ILE A 198 8.87 9.02 -0.46
C ILE A 198 8.97 9.77 0.88
N ASN A 199 10.19 10.14 1.29
CA ASN A 199 10.48 10.91 2.49
C ASN A 199 9.80 12.29 2.51
N ILE A 200 9.54 12.92 1.35
CA ILE A 200 8.83 14.21 1.29
C ILE A 200 7.39 14.09 1.81
N LYS A 201 6.71 12.95 1.56
CA LYS A 201 5.39 12.69 2.18
C LYS A 201 5.49 12.62 3.71
N MET A 202 6.61 12.16 4.28
CA MET A 202 6.80 12.13 5.74
C MET A 202 6.85 13.53 6.35
N GLU A 203 7.42 14.52 5.65
CA GLU A 203 7.51 15.90 6.13
C GLU A 203 6.13 16.60 6.15
N THR A 204 5.21 16.18 5.28
CA THR A 204 3.85 16.76 5.21
C THR A 204 2.81 16.03 6.08
N LEU A 205 3.12 14.83 6.59
CA LEU A 205 2.24 14.01 7.44
C LEU A 205 2.15 14.48 8.91
N SER A 206 2.51 15.73 9.20
CA SER A 206 2.54 16.33 10.55
C SER A 206 1.16 16.52 11.22
N GLY A 207 0.09 15.95 10.68
CA GLY A 207 -1.27 16.01 11.24
C GLY A 207 -1.63 14.91 12.25
N ILE A 208 -0.74 13.94 12.50
CA ILE A 208 -1.02 12.78 13.37
C ILE A 208 -0.25 12.85 14.71
N TYR A 209 0.72 13.76 14.84
CA TYR A 209 1.40 13.97 16.13
C TYR A 209 0.60 14.98 16.98
N PRO A 210 0.41 14.75 18.29
CA PRO A 210 0.06 15.85 19.19
C PRO A 210 1.11 16.96 18.98
N PRO A 211 0.71 18.24 19.01
CA PRO A 211 1.60 19.33 18.66
C PRO A 211 2.87 19.19 19.50
N ALA A 212 4.01 19.00 18.83
CA ALA A 212 5.30 19.05 19.48
C ALA A 212 5.31 20.33 20.31
N CYS A 213 5.52 20.17 21.63
CA CYS A 213 5.57 21.28 22.56
C CYS A 213 6.53 22.32 21.96
N LYS A 214 6.01 23.50 21.61
CA LYS A 214 6.80 24.58 21.01
C LYS A 214 7.77 25.09 22.07
N THR A 215 8.89 24.40 22.28
CA THR A 215 10.03 24.98 22.97
C THR A 215 10.69 25.93 21.98
N ASN A 216 10.25 27.19 22.03
CA ASN A 216 10.99 28.32 21.50
C ASN A 216 12.39 28.32 22.12
N LYS A 217 13.37 27.77 21.40
CA LYS A 217 14.80 28.13 21.44
C LYS A 217 15.53 27.24 20.43
N ARG A 218 15.77 27.77 19.24
CA ARG A 218 16.85 27.27 18.38
C ARG A 218 18.17 27.62 19.07
N PRO A 219 19.09 26.69 19.37
CA PRO A 219 20.47 27.06 19.65
C PRO A 219 21.06 27.65 18.37
N ARG A 220 21.47 28.93 18.41
CA ARG A 220 22.34 29.49 17.38
C ARG A 220 23.70 28.81 17.52
N LEU A 221 23.99 27.84 16.67
CA LEU A 221 25.36 27.41 16.41
C LEU A 221 26.02 28.46 15.50
N SER A 222 26.73 29.41 16.11
CA SER A 222 27.64 30.29 15.42
C SER A 222 28.92 29.52 15.10
N PHE A 223 29.09 29.10 13.85
CA PHE A 223 30.38 28.66 13.32
C PHE A 223 31.20 29.89 12.93
N THR A 224 32.06 30.35 13.84
CA THR A 224 33.21 31.20 13.50
C THR A 224 34.32 30.31 12.95
N GLY A 225 34.95 30.78 11.87
CA GLY A 225 35.62 29.94 10.89
C GLY A 225 36.96 29.33 11.28
N ARG A 226 37.44 28.45 10.40
CA ARG A 226 38.83 28.37 9.95
C ARG A 226 38.87 27.64 8.60
N ARG A 227 39.46 28.30 7.60
CA ARG A 227 39.83 27.72 6.30
C ARG A 227 40.99 26.75 6.51
N GLY A 228 40.94 25.59 5.86
CA GLY A 228 42.03 24.61 5.74
C GLY A 228 41.70 23.59 4.65
N PRO A 229 42.68 23.09 3.88
CA PRO A 229 42.50 22.78 2.48
C PRO A 229 42.02 21.35 2.17
N SER A 230 41.56 21.22 0.92
CA SER A 230 41.17 20.04 0.15
C SER A 230 41.87 18.72 0.52
N CYS A 231 41.07 17.67 0.71
CA CYS A 231 41.43 16.29 0.35
C CYS A 231 40.21 15.55 -0.21
N THR A 232 40.33 15.29 -1.50
CA THR A 232 39.77 14.24 -2.35
C THR A 232 39.03 13.10 -1.63
N LEU A 233 37.77 12.85 -2.03
CA LEU A 233 37.08 11.59 -1.77
C LEU A 233 36.52 11.06 -3.10
N PHE A 234 37.29 10.17 -3.71
CA PHE A 234 36.80 9.18 -4.66
C PHE A 234 35.92 8.19 -3.90
N LEU A 235 34.74 7.89 -4.43
CA LEU A 235 33.97 6.70 -4.06
C LEU A 235 33.63 5.96 -5.36
N GLN A 236 34.37 4.88 -5.58
CA GLN A 236 34.00 3.76 -6.45
C GLN A 236 33.32 2.68 -5.61
N HIS A 237 32.37 2.00 -6.26
CA HIS A 237 31.54 0.87 -5.87
C HIS A 237 30.29 1.19 -5.04
#